data_AF-A0A1C5P3N6-F1
#
_entry.id   AF-A0A1C5P3N6-F1
#
_cell.length_a   1.000
_cell.length_b   1.000
_cell.length_c   1.000
_cell.angle_alpha   90.00
_cell.angle_beta   90.00
_cell.angle_gamma   90.00
#
_symmetry.space_group_name_H-M   'P 1'
#
loop_
_entity.id
_entity.type
_entity.pdbx_description
1 polymer ?
#
loop_
_entity_poly.entity_id
_entity_poly.type
_entity_poly.pdbx_seq_one_letter_code
_entity_poly.pdbx_strand_id
1 'polypeptide(L)'
;MKKQIGILLAAILILLLGWNLLSAPAVQETDPPEEDIAGSDWRTWGIIDDQGTLVRGGEAIDFCACIHTGDTALYYDTEDQVLLAELVYPAPVENAEERYLGMEITDRNGDGSSDILLRFSQGKGTLELLFCWDPETGAFRSVPA
;
A
#
# COMPACT_ATOMS: atom_id res chain seq x y z
N MET A 1 64.73 -33.65 31.94
CA MET A 1 64.33 -32.42 32.67
C MET A 1 64.27 -31.17 31.77
N LYS A 2 65.31 -30.80 31.00
CA LYS A 2 65.31 -29.58 30.15
C LYS A 2 64.23 -29.52 29.04
N LYS A 3 63.91 -30.66 28.41
CA LYS A 3 62.91 -30.72 27.32
C LYS A 3 61.46 -30.54 27.80
N GLN A 4 61.14 -30.96 29.02
CA GLN A 4 59.79 -30.81 29.59
C GLN A 4 59.52 -29.36 30.04
N ILE A 5 60.55 -28.64 30.51
CA ILE A 5 60.44 -27.25 30.93
C ILE A 5 60.17 -26.32 29.73
N GLY A 6 60.78 -26.59 28.57
CA GLY A 6 60.53 -25.83 27.34
C GLY A 6 59.11 -25.98 26.79
N ILE A 7 58.55 -27.19 26.88
CA ILE A 7 57.16 -27.47 26.46
C ILE A 7 56.17 -26.79 27.42
N LEU A 8 56.46 -26.80 28.72
CA LEU A 8 55.61 -26.15 29.72
C LEU A 8 55.60 -24.62 29.56
N LEU A 9 56.75 -24.01 29.26
CA LEU A 9 56.87 -22.57 29.00
C LEU A 9 56.16 -22.15 27.70
N ALA A 10 56.25 -22.96 26.64
CA ALA A 10 55.54 -22.71 25.38
C ALA A 10 54.01 -22.80 25.56
N ALA A 11 53.53 -23.79 26.33
CA ALA A 11 52.11 -23.94 26.62
C ALA A 11 51.54 -22.77 27.45
N ILE A 12 52.31 -22.27 28.42
CA ILE A 12 51.91 -21.10 29.24
C ILE A 12 51.89 -19.82 28.40
N LEU A 13 52.82 -19.64 27.47
CA LEU A 13 52.83 -18.47 26.59
C LEU A 13 51.63 -18.44 25.62
N ILE A 14 51.22 -19.61 25.10
CA ILE A 14 50.03 -19.75 24.25
C ILE A 14 48.74 -19.47 25.05
N LEU A 15 48.68 -19.90 26.32
CA LEU A 15 47.57 -19.60 27.22
C LEU A 15 47.49 -18.11 27.60
N LEU A 16 48.63 -17.43 27.72
CA LEU A 16 48.68 -15.98 28.04
C LEU A 16 48.38 -15.09 26.82
N LEU A 17 48.66 -15.55 25.59
CA LEU A 17 48.33 -14.83 24.36
C LEU A 17 46.87 -15.02 23.91
N GLY A 18 46.19 -16.06 24.40
CA GLY A 18 44.81 -16.40 24.01
C GLY A 18 43.70 -15.55 24.65
N TRP A 19 44.01 -14.63 25.56
CA TRP A 19 43.00 -13.90 26.36
C TRP A 19 42.68 -12.48 25.89
N ASN A 20 43.14 -12.05 24.69
CA ASN A 20 42.85 -10.70 24.18
C ASN A 20 41.80 -10.66 23.06
N LEU A 21 40.79 -11.52 23.13
CA LEU A 21 39.58 -11.40 22.30
C LEU A 21 38.38 -11.20 23.22
N LEU A 22 38.37 -10.08 23.95
CA LEU A 22 37.11 -9.53 24.44
C LEU A 22 36.34 -9.07 23.20
N SER A 23 35.41 -9.90 22.72
CA SER A 23 34.38 -9.42 21.80
C SER A 23 33.69 -8.24 22.49
N ALA A 24 33.89 -7.04 21.96
CA ALA A 24 33.00 -5.93 22.27
C ALA A 24 31.57 -6.44 21.98
N PRO A 25 30.58 -6.17 22.85
CA PRO A 25 29.21 -6.43 22.47
C PRO A 25 28.98 -5.67 21.16
N ALA A 26 28.55 -6.36 20.11
CA ALA A 26 28.03 -5.69 18.94
C ALA A 26 26.90 -4.81 19.46
N VAL A 27 27.10 -3.49 19.45
CA VAL A 27 25.98 -2.55 19.52
C VAL A 27 25.09 -2.98 18.36
N GLN A 28 23.90 -3.51 18.65
CA GLN A 28 22.88 -3.57 17.63
C GLN A 28 22.73 -2.13 17.18
N GLU A 29 23.16 -1.82 15.96
CA GLU A 29 22.65 -0.65 15.27
C GLU A 29 21.15 -0.89 15.18
N THR A 30 20.44 -0.34 16.16
CA THR A 30 19.03 -0.08 15.99
C THR A 30 19.00 0.98 14.91
N ASP A 31 18.38 0.68 13.76
CA ASP A 31 18.08 1.70 12.79
C ASP A 31 17.51 2.90 13.54
N PRO A 32 17.96 4.14 13.23
CA PRO A 32 17.33 5.31 13.80
C PRO A 32 15.81 5.19 13.58
N PRO A 33 14.98 5.66 14.53
CA PRO A 33 13.53 5.64 14.31
C PRO A 33 13.26 6.28 12.95
N GLU A 34 12.47 5.61 12.10
CA GLU A 34 12.10 6.17 10.80
C GLU A 34 11.57 7.58 11.05
N GLU A 35 12.33 8.57 10.59
CA GLU A 35 11.86 9.95 10.65
C GLU A 35 10.69 10.06 9.68
N ASP A 36 9.65 10.80 10.07
CA ASP A 36 8.58 11.23 9.17
C ASP A 36 9.21 12.15 8.10
N ILE A 37 9.73 11.53 7.04
CA ILE A 37 10.34 12.23 5.92
C ILE A 37 9.20 12.82 5.10
N ALA A 38 9.09 14.15 5.13
CA ALA A 38 8.15 14.89 4.30
C ALA A 38 8.22 14.41 2.83
N GLY A 39 7.08 13.98 2.30
CA GLY A 39 6.96 13.40 0.95
C GLY A 39 6.95 11.87 0.89
N SER A 40 7.07 11.18 2.02
CA SER A 40 6.89 9.71 2.07
C SER A 40 5.41 9.32 1.90
N ASP A 41 4.50 10.11 2.48
CA ASP A 41 3.06 9.95 2.27
C ASP A 41 2.69 10.32 0.83
N TRP A 42 2.30 9.30 0.05
CA TRP A 42 1.97 9.48 -1.35
C TRP A 42 0.81 10.44 -1.60
N ARG A 43 -0.09 10.59 -0.63
CA ARG A 43 -1.26 11.47 -0.73
C ARG A 43 -0.89 12.94 -0.76
N THR A 44 0.35 13.28 -0.35
CA THR A 44 0.85 14.66 -0.38
C THR A 44 1.35 15.10 -1.76
N TRP A 45 1.64 14.15 -2.66
CA TRP A 45 2.17 14.44 -4.00
C TRP A 45 1.41 13.76 -5.14
N GLY A 46 0.57 12.76 -4.84
CA GLY A 46 -0.25 12.05 -5.81
C GLY A 46 -1.43 12.88 -6.31
N ILE A 47 -1.97 12.49 -7.46
CA ILE A 47 -3.24 13.04 -7.97
C ILE A 47 -4.37 12.23 -7.34
N ILE A 48 -5.10 12.84 -6.43
CA ILE A 48 -6.28 12.26 -5.78
C ILE A 48 -7.48 13.11 -6.17
N ASP A 49 -8.40 12.51 -6.91
CA ASP A 49 -9.57 13.19 -7.45
C ASP A 49 -10.77 13.10 -6.51
N ASP A 50 -10.82 12.05 -5.69
CA ASP A 50 -11.88 11.83 -4.70
C ASP A 50 -11.43 10.88 -3.59
N GLN A 51 -12.22 10.79 -2.54
CA GLN A 51 -11.99 9.90 -1.41
C GLN A 51 -13.32 9.33 -0.89
N GLY A 52 -13.26 8.18 -0.23
CA GLY A 52 -14.46 7.59 0.36
C GLY A 52 -14.20 6.39 1.24
N THR A 53 -15.29 5.77 1.69
CA THR A 53 -15.26 4.57 2.54
C THR A 53 -16.12 3.49 1.91
N LEU A 54 -15.53 2.33 1.61
CA LEU A 54 -16.25 1.13 1.20
C LEU A 54 -16.69 0.33 2.40
N VAL A 55 -17.84 -0.34 2.29
CA VAL A 55 -18.22 -1.45 3.16
C VAL A 55 -17.97 -2.74 2.39
N ARG A 56 -17.12 -3.64 2.92
CA ARG A 56 -16.85 -4.98 2.36
C ARG A 56 -16.97 -6.00 3.46
N GLY A 57 -17.91 -6.94 3.36
CA GLY A 57 -18.10 -7.97 4.39
C GLY A 57 -18.36 -7.42 5.81
N GLY A 58 -18.93 -6.21 5.91
CA GLY A 58 -19.16 -5.51 7.18
C GLY A 58 -17.98 -4.68 7.70
N GLU A 59 -16.82 -4.73 7.05
CA GLU A 59 -15.66 -3.87 7.36
C GLU A 59 -15.71 -2.58 6.55
N ALA A 60 -15.36 -1.46 7.19
CA ALA A 60 -15.20 -0.16 6.54
C ALA A 60 -13.75 0.01 6.08
N ILE A 61 -13.55 0.38 4.81
CA ILE A 61 -12.24 0.53 4.18
C ILE A 61 -12.17 1.92 3.54
N ASP A 62 -11.33 2.79 4.09
CA ASP A 62 -11.10 4.12 3.54
C ASP A 62 -10.15 4.07 2.35
N PHE A 63 -10.44 4.86 1.32
CA PHE A 63 -9.67 4.87 0.07
C PHE A 63 -9.53 6.27 -0.53
N CYS A 64 -8.47 6.42 -1.33
CA CYS A 64 -8.26 7.52 -2.27
C CYS A 64 -8.50 7.02 -3.70
N ALA A 65 -9.15 7.83 -4.54
CA ALA A 65 -9.42 7.50 -5.94
C ALA A 65 -8.61 8.38 -6.89
N CYS A 66 -8.02 7.74 -7.89
CA CYS A 66 -7.31 8.38 -8.99
C CYS A 66 -8.06 8.08 -10.29
N ILE A 67 -8.54 9.12 -10.98
CA ILE A 67 -9.31 9.00 -12.22
C ILE A 67 -8.34 9.00 -13.40
N HIS A 68 -8.49 8.01 -14.28
CA HIS A 68 -7.70 7.90 -15.50
C HIS A 68 -8.62 7.71 -16.71
N THR A 69 -8.04 7.74 -17.91
CA THR A 69 -8.83 7.63 -19.14
C THR A 69 -9.50 6.26 -19.30
N GLY A 70 -8.91 5.19 -18.78
CA GLY A 70 -9.42 3.81 -18.94
C GLY A 70 -10.03 3.20 -17.68
N ASP A 71 -9.76 3.78 -16.51
CA ASP A 71 -10.13 3.23 -15.22
C ASP A 71 -10.11 4.29 -14.12
N THR A 72 -10.63 3.91 -12.96
CA THR A 72 -10.36 4.57 -11.69
C THR A 72 -9.59 3.61 -10.80
N ALA A 73 -8.39 3.99 -10.39
CA ALA A 73 -7.62 3.25 -9.39
C ALA A 73 -8.04 3.69 -7.99
N LEU A 74 -8.36 2.73 -7.12
CA LEU A 74 -8.63 2.95 -5.71
C LEU A 74 -7.41 2.48 -4.92
N TYR A 75 -6.86 3.35 -4.09
CA TYR A 75 -5.76 3.05 -3.17
C TYR A 75 -6.27 3.09 -1.74
N TYR A 76 -5.71 2.28 -0.86
CA TYR A 76 -5.97 2.45 0.58
C TYR A 76 -5.59 3.87 1.02
N ASP A 77 -6.38 4.46 1.92
CA ASP A 77 -6.08 5.78 2.49
C ASP A 77 -5.01 5.69 3.59
N THR A 78 -3.81 5.28 3.17
CA THR A 78 -2.61 5.12 4.00
C THR A 78 -1.43 5.87 3.39
N GLU A 79 -0.38 6.10 4.18
CA GLU A 79 0.86 6.74 3.71
C GLU A 79 1.59 5.93 2.64
N ASP A 80 1.43 4.61 2.66
CA ASP A 80 1.88 3.71 1.61
C ASP A 80 0.90 3.69 0.44
N GLN A 81 1.44 3.81 -0.78
CA GLN A 81 0.63 3.69 -2.00
C GLN A 81 0.33 2.21 -2.30
N VAL A 82 -0.78 1.71 -1.76
CA VAL A 82 -1.22 0.32 -1.95
C VAL A 82 -2.53 0.29 -2.70
N LEU A 83 -2.54 -0.35 -3.88
CA LEU A 83 -3.73 -0.51 -4.70
C LEU A 83 -4.75 -1.41 -4.00
N LEU A 84 -5.96 -0.89 -3.81
CA LEU A 84 -7.12 -1.59 -3.25
C LEU A 84 -7.93 -2.27 -4.35
N ALA A 85 -8.27 -1.54 -5.42
CA ALA A 85 -9.06 -2.06 -6.53
C ALA A 85 -8.93 -1.17 -7.78
N GLU A 86 -9.32 -1.72 -8.93
CA GLU A 86 -9.44 -0.97 -10.19
C GLU A 86 -10.87 -1.06 -10.70
N LEU A 87 -11.42 0.09 -11.09
CA LEU A 87 -12.72 0.21 -11.74
C LEU A 87 -12.50 0.38 -13.25
N VAL A 88 -12.33 -0.74 -13.97
CA VAL A 88 -12.02 -0.71 -15.40
C VAL A 88 -13.25 -0.28 -16.21
N TYR A 89 -13.15 0.84 -16.92
CA TYR A 89 -14.26 1.38 -17.67
C TYR A 89 -14.62 0.47 -18.87
N PRO A 90 -15.91 0.31 -19.21
CA PRO A 90 -16.33 -0.45 -20.40
C PRO A 90 -15.76 0.09 -21.71
N ALA A 91 -15.51 1.41 -21.74
CA ALA A 91 -14.84 2.11 -22.82
C ALA A 91 -14.08 3.31 -22.23
N PRO A 92 -12.97 3.74 -22.85
CA PRO A 92 -12.22 4.90 -22.39
C PRO A 92 -13.08 6.18 -22.33
N VAL A 93 -12.90 6.96 -21.28
CA VAL A 93 -13.49 8.29 -21.11
C VAL A 93 -12.42 9.32 -21.38
N GLU A 94 -12.47 9.95 -22.57
CA GLU A 94 -11.51 11.02 -22.91
C GLU A 94 -11.58 12.17 -21.91
N ASN A 95 -10.41 12.62 -21.45
CA ASN A 95 -10.25 13.64 -20.40
C ASN A 95 -11.07 13.33 -19.14
N ALA A 96 -11.07 12.07 -18.69
CA ALA A 96 -11.85 11.60 -17.55
C ALA A 96 -11.68 12.49 -16.30
N GLU A 97 -10.43 12.84 -15.94
CA GLU A 97 -10.09 13.72 -14.82
C GLU A 97 -10.80 15.07 -14.92
N GLU A 98 -10.66 15.77 -16.05
CA GLU A 98 -11.30 17.08 -16.28
C GLU A 98 -12.84 17.00 -16.30
N ARG A 99 -13.38 15.83 -16.65
CA ARG A 99 -14.82 15.60 -16.80
C ARG A 99 -15.47 15.02 -15.56
N TYR A 100 -14.68 14.59 -14.57
CA TYR A 100 -15.17 13.93 -13.38
C TYR A 100 -16.11 14.85 -12.58
N LEU A 101 -17.27 14.32 -12.20
CA LEU A 101 -18.30 15.05 -11.46
C LEU A 101 -18.49 14.55 -10.02
N GLY A 102 -17.86 13.42 -9.68
CA GLY A 102 -17.98 12.80 -8.37
C GLY A 102 -18.41 11.33 -8.44
N MET A 103 -18.38 10.68 -7.29
CA MET A 103 -18.81 9.30 -7.09
C MET A 103 -19.91 9.17 -6.05
N GLU A 104 -20.61 8.04 -6.09
CA GLU A 104 -21.54 7.63 -5.06
C GLU A 104 -21.20 6.20 -4.64
N ILE A 105 -21.17 5.98 -3.33
CA ILE A 105 -20.81 4.69 -2.71
C ILE A 105 -22.05 4.20 -1.98
N THR A 106 -22.65 3.11 -2.45
CA THR A 106 -23.90 2.57 -1.89
C THR A 106 -24.02 1.11 -2.24
N ASP A 107 -24.51 0.27 -1.32
CA ASP A 107 -24.92 -1.10 -1.62
C ASP A 107 -26.22 -1.05 -2.45
N ARG A 108 -26.10 -1.19 -3.78
CA ARG A 108 -27.22 -1.05 -4.71
C ARG A 108 -27.88 -2.38 -5.02
N ASN A 109 -27.11 -3.46 -4.98
CA ASN A 109 -27.60 -4.81 -5.27
C ASN A 109 -28.07 -5.58 -4.01
N GLY A 110 -27.81 -5.06 -2.82
CA GLY A 110 -28.23 -5.62 -1.53
C GLY A 110 -27.35 -6.76 -1.03
N ASP A 111 -26.10 -6.89 -1.52
CA ASP A 111 -25.16 -7.94 -1.10
C ASP A 111 -24.41 -7.60 0.21
N GLY A 112 -24.77 -6.49 0.86
CA GLY A 112 -24.22 -6.02 2.13
C GLY A 112 -22.90 -5.26 1.97
N SER A 113 -22.65 -4.78 0.76
CA SER A 113 -21.32 -4.57 0.26
C SER A 113 -21.40 -3.38 -0.71
N SER A 114 -20.58 -2.33 -0.52
CA SER A 114 -20.63 -1.11 -1.33
C SER A 114 -20.36 -1.33 -2.82
N ASP A 115 -21.25 -0.78 -3.65
CA ASP A 115 -21.06 -0.55 -5.09
C ASP A 115 -20.65 0.91 -5.33
N ILE A 116 -20.09 1.19 -6.51
CA ILE A 116 -19.59 2.53 -6.86
C ILE A 116 -20.24 3.00 -8.16
N LEU A 117 -20.83 4.18 -8.13
CA LEU A 117 -21.30 4.88 -9.32
C LEU A 117 -20.41 6.09 -9.60
N LEU A 118 -19.70 6.09 -10.72
CA LEU A 118 -18.91 7.22 -11.19
C LEU A 118 -19.75 8.10 -12.13
N ARG A 119 -19.59 9.42 -12.02
CA ARG A 119 -20.25 10.39 -12.91
C ARG A 119 -19.23 11.24 -13.64
N PHE A 120 -19.41 11.36 -14.95
CA PHE A 120 -18.60 12.22 -15.82
C PHE A 120 -19.50 13.13 -16.64
N SER A 121 -19.06 14.35 -16.91
CA SER A 121 -19.72 15.19 -17.91
C SER A 121 -19.54 14.62 -19.31
N GLN A 122 -20.61 14.59 -20.10
CA GLN A 122 -20.57 14.13 -21.50
C GLN A 122 -21.49 14.98 -22.39
N GLY A 123 -20.90 15.88 -23.16
CA GLY A 123 -21.65 16.81 -24.01
C GLY A 123 -22.56 17.72 -23.18
N LYS A 124 -23.89 17.56 -23.32
CA LYS A 124 -24.89 18.28 -22.52
C LYS A 124 -25.46 17.45 -21.35
N GLY A 125 -24.99 16.23 -21.16
CA GLY A 125 -25.48 15.30 -20.15
C GLY A 125 -24.36 14.75 -19.27
N THR A 126 -24.68 13.65 -18.60
CA THR A 126 -23.79 12.93 -17.70
C THR A 126 -23.66 11.49 -18.18
N LEU A 127 -22.43 10.99 -18.23
CA LEU A 127 -22.12 9.58 -18.34
C LEU A 127 -22.04 9.00 -16.92
N GLU A 128 -22.78 7.93 -16.67
CA GLU A 128 -22.74 7.20 -15.40
C GLU A 128 -22.18 5.80 -15.63
N LEU A 129 -21.20 5.40 -14.82
CA LEU A 129 -20.59 4.08 -14.85
C LEU A 129 -20.79 3.41 -13.49
N LEU A 130 -21.62 2.36 -13.45
CA LEU A 130 -21.88 1.59 -12.24
C LEU A 130 -20.94 0.38 -12.16
N PHE A 131 -20.38 0.18 -10.98
CA PHE A 131 -19.50 -0.90 -10.63
C PHE A 131 -20.05 -1.62 -9.41
N CYS A 132 -20.52 -2.84 -9.62
CA CYS A 132 -20.94 -3.69 -8.51
C CYS A 132 -19.80 -4.57 -8.04
N TRP A 133 -19.70 -4.81 -6.74
CA TRP A 133 -18.74 -5.76 -6.22
C TRP A 133 -19.13 -7.20 -6.60
N ASP A 134 -18.14 -7.99 -6.99
CA ASP A 134 -18.29 -9.42 -7.21
C ASP A 134 -17.47 -10.20 -6.17
N PRO A 135 -18.12 -10.84 -5.17
CA PRO A 135 -17.42 -11.57 -4.12
C PRO A 135 -16.78 -12.87 -4.61
N GLU A 136 -17.20 -13.41 -5.76
CA GLU A 136 -16.60 -14.62 -6.31
C GLU A 136 -15.21 -14.33 -6.89
N THR A 137 -15.04 -13.15 -7.47
CA THR A 137 -13.79 -12.76 -8.14
C THR A 137 -12.95 -11.78 -7.32
N GLY A 138 -13.54 -11.17 -6.27
CA GLY A 138 -12.86 -10.19 -5.43
C GLY A 138 -12.58 -8.88 -6.16
N ALA A 139 -13.42 -8.52 -7.13
CA ALA A 139 -13.21 -7.36 -7.99
C ALA A 139 -14.53 -6.66 -8.31
N PHE A 140 -14.44 -5.40 -8.73
CA PHE A 140 -15.59 -4.67 -9.26
C PHE A 140 -15.89 -5.07 -10.70
N ARG A 141 -17.19 -5.19 -11.01
CA ARG A 141 -17.71 -5.47 -12.34
C ARG A 141 -18.53 -4.30 -12.81
N SER A 142 -18.19 -3.78 -13.99
CA SER A 142 -19.06 -2.79 -14.62
C SER A 142 -20.38 -3.44 -15.01
N VAL A 143 -21.47 -2.77 -14.64
CA VAL A 143 -22.84 -3.15 -14.97
C VAL A 143 -23.59 -1.92 -15.51
N PRO A 144 -24.71 -2.11 -16.23
CA PRO A 144 -25.56 -0.99 -16.61
C PRO A 144 -26.02 -0.20 -15.37
N ALA A 145 -25.86 1.12 -15.42
CA ALA A 145 -26.29 2.05 -14.38
C ALA A 145 -27.81 2.25 -14.33
#